data_AF-A0A0G4NAY4-F1
#
_entry.id   AF-A0A0G4NAY4-F1
#
_cell.length_a   1.000
_cell.length_b   1.000
_cell.length_c   1.000
_cell.angle_alpha   90.00
_cell.angle_beta   90.00
_cell.angle_gamma   90.00
#
_symmetry.space_group_name_H-M   'P 1'
#
loop_
_entity.id
_entity.type
_entity.pdbx_description
1 polymer ?
#
loop_
_entity_poly.entity_id
_entity_poly.type
_entity_poly.pdbx_seq_one_letter_code
_entity_poly.pdbx_strand_id
1 'polypeptide(L)'
;MSANESTGVQDMACDTFIKIARQCRRHFVALQPSENEPFIEEIVRNMHKITCDLTPQQIHTFYEACGYMVAAQGNKHQQERLLSDLMAIPNAAWDEVIKTARANPTFLQDSETIKIIGNIMKTNVSACSSIGPYFYPQIGRIFHDMLQMYQATSQLISEAVQNQGEIATKMPNVRGLRTIKKEILKLIETYVEKAEDLNAVRQQMVPPLLESILTDYNRNV
;
A
#
# COMPACT_ATOMS: atom_id res chain seq x y z
N MET A 1 -4.43 33.96 -5.99
CA MET A 1 -2.99 33.59 -5.99
C MET A 1 -2.64 32.60 -4.87
N SER A 2 -3.56 31.77 -4.36
CA SER A 2 -3.40 31.16 -3.01
C SER A 2 -3.50 29.63 -2.91
N ALA A 3 -3.76 28.89 -4.00
CA ALA A 3 -3.81 27.41 -3.93
C ALA A 3 -2.50 26.75 -4.39
N ASN A 4 -1.87 27.25 -5.47
CA ASN A 4 -0.65 26.65 -6.03
C ASN A 4 0.61 26.86 -5.19
N GLU A 5 0.70 27.95 -4.42
CA GLU A 5 1.86 28.21 -3.55
C GLU A 5 1.89 27.24 -2.35
N SER A 6 0.73 26.92 -1.78
CA SER A 6 0.63 25.97 -0.65
C SER A 6 1.01 24.55 -1.06
N THR A 7 0.59 24.09 -2.24
CA THR A 7 0.89 22.74 -2.73
C THR A 7 2.40 22.57 -2.98
N GLY A 8 3.04 23.57 -3.58
CA GLY A 8 4.49 23.55 -3.83
C GLY A 8 5.30 23.50 -2.53
N VAL A 9 4.86 24.21 -1.48
CA VAL A 9 5.50 24.16 -0.16
C VAL A 9 5.33 22.78 0.49
N GLN A 10 4.14 22.18 0.42
CA GLN A 10 3.89 20.83 0.94
C GLN A 10 4.70 19.75 0.21
N ASP A 11 4.84 19.85 -1.11
CA ASP A 11 5.69 18.96 -1.91
C ASP A 11 7.15 19.06 -1.48
N MET A 12 7.68 20.28 -1.36
CA MET A 12 9.05 20.52 -0.89
C MET A 12 9.27 20.01 0.54
N ALA A 13 8.27 20.14 1.42
CA ALA A 13 8.34 19.62 2.78
C ALA A 13 8.44 18.09 2.80
N CYS A 14 7.60 17.39 2.01
CA CYS A 14 7.66 15.93 1.89
C CYS A 14 8.98 15.44 1.29
N ASP A 15 9.47 16.11 0.24
CA ASP A 15 10.75 15.81 -0.41
C ASP A 15 11.94 16.02 0.51
N THR A 16 11.89 17.06 1.34
CA THR A 16 12.93 17.32 2.34
C THR A 16 12.87 16.28 3.46
N PHE A 17 11.67 15.97 3.94
CA PHE A 17 11.46 14.98 4.98
C PHE A 17 11.99 13.61 4.59
N ILE A 18 11.67 13.11 3.40
CA ILE A 18 12.17 11.81 2.93
C ILE A 18 13.70 11.78 2.75
N LYS A 19 14.32 12.88 2.31
CA LYS A 19 15.79 12.99 2.21
C LYS A 19 16.45 12.89 3.58
N ILE A 20 15.92 13.62 4.56
CA ILE A 20 16.40 13.58 5.96
C ILE A 20 16.16 12.20 6.55
N ALA A 21 14.97 11.63 6.40
CA ALA A 21 14.65 10.29 6.89
C ALA A 21 15.61 9.25 6.31
N ARG A 22 15.88 9.29 5.00
CA ARG A 22 16.78 8.33 4.34
C ARG A 22 18.22 8.41 4.87
N GLN A 23 18.75 9.61 5.08
CA GLN A 23 20.13 9.84 5.53
C GLN A 23 20.30 9.69 7.05
N CYS A 24 19.30 10.11 7.83
CA CYS A 24 19.39 10.23 9.29
C CYS A 24 18.54 9.19 10.03
N ARG A 25 17.91 8.22 9.36
CA ARG A 25 16.98 7.20 9.90
C ARG A 25 17.32 6.65 11.29
N ARG A 26 18.59 6.39 11.59
CA ARG A 26 19.03 5.84 12.88
C ARG A 26 18.75 6.77 14.07
N HIS A 27 18.74 8.09 13.86
CA HIS A 27 18.45 9.06 14.91
C HIS A 27 16.98 9.05 15.32
N PHE A 28 16.07 8.70 14.40
CA PHE A 28 14.63 8.64 14.66
C PHE A 28 14.22 7.43 15.52
N VAL A 29 14.96 6.33 15.42
CA VAL A 29 14.71 5.10 16.19
C VAL A 29 15.51 5.03 17.49
N ALA A 30 16.52 5.88 17.65
CA ALA A 30 17.29 5.99 18.89
C ALA A 30 16.59 6.92 19.89
N LEU A 31 16.61 6.56 21.17
CA LEU A 31 16.21 7.45 22.24
C LEU A 31 17.27 8.55 22.41
N GLN A 32 16.87 9.81 22.25
CA GLN A 32 17.77 10.95 22.40
C GLN A 32 17.85 11.38 23.89
N PRO A 33 18.97 11.95 24.36
CA PRO A 33 19.20 12.24 25.79
C PRO A 33 18.17 13.15 26.48
N SER A 34 17.41 13.94 25.72
CA SER A 34 16.40 14.87 26.23
C SER A 34 14.96 14.42 25.98
N GLU A 35 14.78 13.25 25.37
CA GLU A 35 13.48 12.74 24.96
C GLU A 35 13.06 11.55 25.81
N ASN A 36 11.75 11.36 25.96
CA ASN A 36 11.20 10.22 26.71
C ASN A 36 10.93 9.00 25.81
N GLU A 37 10.94 9.19 24.48
CA GLU A 37 10.72 8.15 23.50
C GLU A 37 11.48 8.40 22.20
N PRO A 38 11.75 7.36 21.38
CA PRO A 38 12.23 7.55 20.01
C PRO A 38 11.24 8.38 19.19
N PHE A 39 11.75 9.34 18.42
CA PHE A 39 10.89 10.29 17.69
C PHE A 39 9.96 9.62 16.66
N ILE A 40 10.32 8.45 16.13
CA ILE A 40 9.41 7.68 15.27
C ILE A 40 8.09 7.31 15.96
N GLU A 41 8.10 7.04 17.27
CA GLU A 41 6.88 6.69 18.03
C GLU A 41 5.91 7.88 18.07
N GLU A 42 6.45 9.09 18.24
CA GLU A 42 5.67 10.32 18.22
C GLU A 42 5.09 10.59 16.84
N ILE A 43 5.89 10.41 15.77
CA ILE A 43 5.45 10.58 14.38
C ILE A 43 4.28 9.63 14.08
N VAL A 44 4.42 8.34 14.39
CA VAL A 44 3.39 7.33 14.10
C VAL A 44 2.12 7.60 14.91
N ARG A 45 2.23 7.98 16.19
CA ARG A 45 1.08 8.36 17.02
C ARG A 45 0.31 9.56 16.46
N ASN A 46 1.02 10.53 15.90
CA ASN A 46 0.43 11.75 15.37
C ASN A 46 0.17 11.70 13.86
N MET A 47 0.31 10.54 13.21
CA MET A 47 0.24 10.36 11.77
C MET A 47 -0.97 11.07 11.15
N HIS A 48 -2.17 10.83 11.68
CA HIS A 48 -3.41 11.42 11.15
C HIS A 48 -3.38 12.95 11.16
N LYS A 49 -2.85 13.56 12.23
CA LYS A 49 -2.75 15.02 12.36
C LYS A 49 -1.69 15.61 11.44
N ILE A 50 -0.58 14.89 11.23
CA ILE A 50 0.50 15.35 10.35
C ILE A 50 0.06 15.31 8.88
N THR A 51 -0.72 14.31 8.49
CA THR A 51 -1.04 14.05 7.08
C THR A 51 -2.42 14.55 6.64
N CYS A 52 -3.24 15.15 7.51
CA CYS A 52 -4.64 15.49 7.20
C CYS A 52 -4.81 16.46 6.02
N ASP A 53 -3.85 17.37 5.83
CA ASP A 53 -3.88 18.38 4.77
C ASP A 53 -3.03 18.00 3.56
N LEU A 54 -2.49 16.77 3.53
CA LEU A 54 -1.64 16.28 2.45
C LEU A 54 -2.45 15.63 1.34
N THR A 55 -2.00 15.79 0.10
CA THR A 55 -2.51 15.05 -1.05
C THR A 55 -2.11 13.57 -0.96
N PRO A 56 -2.82 12.65 -1.63
CA PRO A 56 -2.47 11.22 -1.61
C PRO A 56 -1.01 10.94 -1.98
N GLN A 57 -0.47 11.65 -2.98
CA GLN A 57 0.91 11.47 -3.39
C GLN A 57 1.90 11.86 -2.29
N GLN A 58 1.65 12.97 -1.60
CA GLN A 58 2.46 13.42 -0.46
C GLN A 58 2.36 12.44 0.72
N ILE A 59 1.16 11.88 0.97
CA ILE A 59 0.98 10.81 1.96
C ILE A 59 1.85 9.60 1.62
N HIS A 60 1.85 9.13 0.36
CA HIS A 60 2.69 8.01 -0.06
C HIS A 60 4.18 8.28 0.21
N THR A 61 4.67 9.48 -0.15
CA THR A 61 6.05 9.91 0.14
C THR A 61 6.34 9.94 1.65
N PHE A 62 5.38 10.38 2.47
CA PHE A 62 5.52 10.40 3.92
C PHE A 62 5.63 9.00 4.52
N TYR A 63 4.81 8.05 4.04
CA TYR A 63 4.90 6.64 4.44
C TYR A 63 6.23 6.00 4.01
N GLU A 64 6.75 6.35 2.83
CA GLU A 64 8.08 5.90 2.40
C GLU A 64 9.20 6.45 3.31
N ALA A 65 9.10 7.73 3.71
CA ALA A 65 10.04 8.32 4.66
C ALA A 65 10.03 7.58 6.01
N CYS A 66 8.84 7.30 6.55
CA CYS A 66 8.69 6.52 7.78
C CYS A 66 9.22 5.09 7.61
N GLY A 67 9.04 4.49 6.43
CA GLY A 67 9.55 3.16 6.14
C GLY A 67 11.08 3.05 6.23
N TYR A 68 11.84 4.07 5.82
CA TYR A 68 13.29 4.10 6.05
C TYR A 68 13.65 4.09 7.55
N MET A 69 12.83 4.71 8.40
CA MET A 69 13.04 4.71 9.85
C MET A 69 12.74 3.34 10.45
N VAL A 70 11.61 2.72 10.06
CA VAL A 70 11.27 1.34 10.46
C VAL A 70 12.38 0.36 10.05
N ALA A 71 12.92 0.47 8.84
CA ALA A 71 14.05 -0.34 8.37
C ALA A 71 15.32 -0.20 9.23
N ALA A 72 15.49 0.94 9.93
CA ALA A 72 16.64 1.20 10.78
C ALA A 72 16.50 0.62 12.20
N GLN A 73 15.30 0.17 12.59
CA GLN A 73 15.08 -0.46 13.89
C GLN A 73 15.74 -1.86 13.91
N GLY A 74 16.81 -2.00 14.71
CA GLY A 74 17.57 -3.25 14.80
C GLY A 74 16.90 -4.35 15.63
N ASN A 75 15.98 -4.00 16.53
CA ASN A 75 15.21 -4.99 17.27
C ASN A 75 14.00 -5.45 16.44
N LYS A 76 14.02 -6.70 16.00
CA LYS A 76 12.97 -7.30 15.16
C LYS A 76 11.55 -7.12 15.74
N HIS A 77 11.36 -7.37 17.03
CA HIS A 77 10.03 -7.27 17.63
C HIS A 77 9.52 -5.81 17.66
N GLN A 78 10.40 -4.86 17.97
CA GLN A 78 10.05 -3.43 17.91
C GLN A 78 9.81 -2.96 16.48
N GLN A 79 10.57 -3.47 15.50
CA GLN A 79 10.37 -3.17 14.08
C GLN A 79 9.01 -3.67 13.59
N GLU A 80 8.62 -4.88 13.96
CA GLU A 80 7.30 -5.44 13.62
C GLU A 80 6.16 -4.64 14.27
N ARG A 81 6.31 -4.24 15.55
CA ARG A 81 5.34 -3.35 16.20
C ARG A 81 5.23 -2.00 15.50
N LEU A 82 6.37 -1.35 15.21
CA LEU A 82 6.41 -0.07 14.50
C LEU A 82 5.79 -0.16 13.10
N LEU A 83 6.03 -1.25 12.37
CA LEU A 83 5.37 -1.53 11.09
C LEU A 83 3.85 -1.64 11.26
N SER A 84 3.39 -2.38 12.27
CA SER A 84 1.96 -2.52 12.56
C SER A 84 1.32 -1.17 12.89
N ASP A 85 1.96 -0.37 13.74
CA ASP A 85 1.48 0.96 14.16
C ASP A 85 1.46 1.94 12.97
N LEU A 86 2.53 1.93 12.14
CA LEU A 86 2.61 2.73 10.92
C LEU A 86 1.47 2.40 9.94
N MET A 87 1.16 1.11 9.77
CA MET A 87 0.16 0.64 8.81
C MET A 87 -1.26 0.59 9.38
N ALA A 88 -1.49 1.04 10.63
CA ALA A 88 -2.79 0.94 11.29
C ALA A 88 -3.94 1.60 10.51
N ILE A 89 -3.73 2.82 10.00
CA ILE A 89 -4.75 3.57 9.23
C ILE A 89 -5.06 2.87 7.89
N PRO A 90 -4.09 2.58 7.00
CA PRO A 90 -4.39 1.88 5.75
C PRO A 90 -4.94 0.46 5.98
N ASN A 91 -4.53 -0.22 7.05
CA ASN A 91 -5.10 -1.53 7.41
C ASN A 91 -6.57 -1.42 7.84
N ALA A 92 -6.94 -0.43 8.66
CA ALA A 92 -8.34 -0.23 9.03
C ALA A 92 -9.22 0.10 7.81
N ALA A 93 -8.72 0.95 6.91
CA ALA A 93 -9.42 1.26 5.66
C ALA A 93 -9.55 0.02 4.75
N TRP A 94 -8.50 -0.79 4.66
CA TRP A 94 -8.51 -2.06 3.92
C TRP A 94 -9.53 -3.05 4.47
N ASP A 95 -9.58 -3.21 5.80
CA ASP A 95 -10.47 -4.14 6.47
C ASP A 95 -11.95 -3.77 6.21
N GLU A 96 -12.30 -2.48 6.22
CA GLU A 96 -13.66 -2.02 5.86
C GLU A 96 -13.99 -2.21 4.36
N VAL A 97 -13.02 -2.00 3.47
CA VAL A 97 -13.19 -2.30 2.04
C VAL A 97 -13.46 -3.79 1.83
N ILE A 98 -12.67 -4.67 2.45
CA ILE A 98 -12.82 -6.13 2.31
C ILE A 98 -14.17 -6.59 2.86
N LYS A 99 -14.55 -6.11 4.03
CA LYS A 99 -15.85 -6.39 4.64
C LYS A 99 -17.00 -5.98 3.72
N THR A 100 -16.93 -4.80 3.12
CA THR A 100 -17.96 -4.31 2.19
C THR A 100 -17.98 -5.09 0.89
N ALA A 101 -16.81 -5.36 0.30
CA ALA A 101 -16.69 -6.11 -0.96
C ALA A 101 -17.17 -7.57 -0.84
N ARG A 102 -16.95 -8.22 0.32
CA ARG A 102 -17.47 -9.56 0.59
C ARG A 102 -19.00 -9.59 0.67
N ALA A 103 -19.62 -8.53 1.19
CA ALA A 103 -21.08 -8.42 1.27
C ALA A 103 -21.70 -8.04 -0.09
N ASN A 104 -21.03 -7.17 -0.86
CA ASN A 104 -21.49 -6.74 -2.17
C ASN A 104 -20.31 -6.46 -3.13
N PRO A 105 -19.94 -7.43 -3.99
CA PRO A 105 -18.83 -7.25 -4.93
C PRO A 105 -19.02 -6.10 -5.93
N THR A 106 -20.27 -5.72 -6.24
CA THR A 106 -20.53 -4.61 -7.19
C THR A 106 -20.03 -3.25 -6.68
N PHE A 107 -19.84 -3.11 -5.37
CA PHE A 107 -19.22 -1.94 -4.74
C PHE A 107 -17.84 -1.61 -5.31
N LEU A 108 -17.08 -2.62 -5.78
CA LEU A 108 -15.76 -2.43 -6.40
C LEU A 108 -15.80 -1.63 -7.72
N GLN A 109 -16.99 -1.47 -8.33
CA GLN A 109 -17.17 -0.68 -9.54
C GLN A 109 -17.32 0.82 -9.26
N ASP A 110 -17.52 1.20 -7.98
CA ASP A 110 -17.64 2.59 -7.58
C ASP A 110 -16.30 3.34 -7.70
N SER A 111 -16.37 4.55 -8.25
CA SER A 111 -15.18 5.33 -8.59
C SER A 111 -14.41 5.84 -7.36
N GLU A 112 -15.09 6.10 -6.25
CA GLU A 112 -14.47 6.51 -4.99
C GLU A 112 -13.78 5.31 -4.33
N THR A 113 -14.45 4.16 -4.33
CA THR A 113 -13.91 2.88 -3.86
C THR A 113 -12.63 2.50 -4.59
N ILE A 114 -12.60 2.60 -5.91
CA ILE A 114 -11.40 2.35 -6.72
C ILE A 114 -10.25 3.27 -6.31
N LYS A 115 -10.52 4.55 -6.03
CA LYS A 115 -9.50 5.50 -5.58
C LYS A 115 -8.97 5.15 -4.20
N ILE A 116 -9.85 4.78 -3.27
CA ILE A 116 -9.48 4.35 -1.91
C ILE A 116 -8.55 3.13 -1.98
N ILE A 117 -8.95 2.08 -2.71
CA ILE A 117 -8.14 0.87 -2.89
C ILE A 117 -6.79 1.21 -3.52
N GLY A 118 -6.80 2.03 -4.58
CA GLY A 118 -5.57 2.46 -5.25
C GLY A 118 -4.62 3.20 -4.32
N ASN A 119 -5.13 4.06 -3.44
CA ASN A 119 -4.31 4.77 -2.46
C ASN A 119 -3.78 3.82 -1.37
N ILE A 120 -4.60 2.88 -0.87
CA ILE A 120 -4.13 1.87 0.10
C ILE A 120 -2.97 1.06 -0.49
N MET A 121 -3.10 0.58 -1.73
CA MET A 121 -2.03 -0.19 -2.38
C MET A 121 -0.77 0.65 -2.61
N LYS A 122 -0.90 1.90 -3.05
CA LYS A 122 0.24 2.80 -3.24
C LYS A 122 0.95 3.15 -1.93
N THR A 123 0.22 3.36 -0.84
CA THR A 123 0.79 3.50 0.49
C THR A 123 1.60 2.27 0.90
N ASN A 124 1.05 1.06 0.66
CA ASN A 124 1.79 -0.18 0.91
C ASN A 124 3.03 -0.30 0.03
N VAL A 125 2.97 0.08 -1.27
CA VAL A 125 4.13 0.08 -2.18
C VAL A 125 5.23 1.00 -1.66
N SER A 126 4.87 2.23 -1.26
CA SER A 126 5.80 3.21 -0.71
C SER A 126 6.43 2.77 0.62
N ALA A 127 5.65 2.16 1.52
CA ALA A 127 6.21 1.58 2.74
C ALA A 127 7.11 0.38 2.43
N CYS A 128 6.68 -0.53 1.55
CA CYS A 128 7.43 -1.72 1.16
C CYS A 128 8.78 -1.37 0.50
N SER A 129 8.80 -0.39 -0.39
CA SER A 129 10.01 0.00 -1.14
C SER A 129 11.16 0.46 -0.23
N SER A 130 10.82 1.10 0.89
CA SER A 130 11.76 1.66 1.87
C SER A 130 12.06 0.73 3.04
N ILE A 131 11.08 -0.07 3.48
CA ILE A 131 11.25 -1.07 4.56
C ILE A 131 12.01 -2.30 4.08
N GLY A 132 11.72 -2.76 2.86
CA GLY A 132 12.38 -3.89 2.23
C GLY A 132 11.95 -5.26 2.82
N PRO A 133 12.90 -6.18 3.11
CA PRO A 133 12.59 -7.57 3.49
C PRO A 133 11.67 -7.66 4.73
N TYR A 134 11.82 -6.71 5.65
CA TYR A 134 11.07 -6.63 6.91
C TYR A 134 9.60 -6.24 6.73
N PHE A 135 9.14 -5.97 5.50
CA PHE A 135 7.73 -5.74 5.19
C PHE A 135 6.89 -7.03 5.18
N TYR A 136 7.52 -8.21 5.27
CA TYR A 136 6.85 -9.52 5.25
C TYR A 136 5.61 -9.62 6.16
N PRO A 137 5.63 -9.19 7.44
CA PRO A 137 4.46 -9.30 8.31
C PRO A 137 3.24 -8.52 7.80
N GLN A 138 3.47 -7.35 7.20
CA GLN A 138 2.42 -6.53 6.64
C GLN A 138 1.86 -7.11 5.34
N ILE A 139 2.71 -7.51 4.39
CA ILE A 139 2.20 -8.13 3.16
C ILE A 139 1.50 -9.46 3.48
N GLY A 140 2.03 -10.26 4.41
CA GLY A 140 1.42 -11.51 4.86
C GLY A 140 0.00 -11.31 5.43
N ARG A 141 -0.24 -10.21 6.16
CA ARG A 141 -1.57 -9.85 6.68
C ARG A 141 -2.60 -9.69 5.55
N ILE A 142 -2.24 -8.96 4.50
CA ILE A 142 -3.20 -8.56 3.45
C ILE A 142 -3.18 -9.48 2.21
N PHE A 143 -2.19 -10.38 2.10
CA PHE A 143 -1.90 -11.14 0.88
C PHE A 143 -3.10 -11.92 0.32
N HIS A 144 -3.75 -12.73 1.14
CA HIS A 144 -4.86 -13.57 0.68
C HIS A 144 -6.07 -12.73 0.26
N ASP A 145 -6.36 -11.65 0.98
CA ASP A 145 -7.44 -10.72 0.63
C ASP A 145 -7.13 -9.95 -0.66
N MET A 146 -5.86 -9.59 -0.90
CA MET A 146 -5.44 -9.01 -2.17
C MET A 146 -5.68 -9.97 -3.34
N LEU A 147 -5.36 -11.26 -3.19
CA LEU A 147 -5.60 -12.26 -4.23
C LEU A 147 -7.10 -12.47 -4.50
N GLN A 148 -7.92 -12.52 -3.45
CA GLN A 148 -9.38 -12.58 -3.59
C GLN A 148 -9.93 -11.34 -4.30
N MET A 149 -9.44 -10.15 -3.95
CA MET A 149 -9.83 -8.91 -4.62
C MET A 149 -9.39 -8.90 -6.10
N TYR A 150 -8.20 -9.42 -6.40
CA TYR A 150 -7.74 -9.58 -7.79
C TYR A 150 -8.69 -10.48 -8.59
N GLN A 151 -9.12 -11.61 -8.03
CA GLN A 151 -10.05 -12.52 -8.69
C GLN A 151 -11.44 -11.88 -8.85
N ALA A 152 -11.97 -11.24 -7.81
CA ALA A 152 -13.28 -10.58 -7.86
C ALA A 152 -13.33 -9.46 -8.91
N THR A 153 -12.31 -8.59 -8.92
CA THR A 153 -12.21 -7.53 -9.94
C THR A 153 -12.07 -8.09 -11.35
N SER A 154 -11.40 -9.22 -11.50
CA SER A 154 -11.29 -9.89 -12.79
C SER A 154 -12.63 -10.40 -13.31
N GLN A 155 -13.40 -11.08 -12.45
CA GLN A 155 -14.75 -11.55 -12.79
C GLN A 155 -15.65 -10.39 -13.24
N LEU A 156 -15.64 -9.27 -12.51
CA LEU A 156 -16.43 -8.09 -12.87
C LEU A 156 -16.02 -7.48 -14.23
N ILE A 157 -14.73 -7.54 -14.57
CA ILE A 157 -14.24 -7.12 -15.89
C ILE A 157 -14.77 -8.07 -16.97
N SER A 158 -14.65 -9.38 -16.77
CA SER A 158 -15.13 -10.38 -17.74
C SER A 158 -16.64 -10.25 -17.97
N GLU A 159 -17.43 -10.08 -16.91
CA GLU A 159 -18.88 -9.86 -16.98
C GLU A 159 -19.23 -8.57 -17.74
N ALA A 160 -18.49 -7.48 -17.51
CA ALA A 160 -18.71 -6.22 -18.23
C ALA A 160 -18.45 -6.38 -19.74
N VAL A 161 -17.37 -7.09 -20.11
CA VAL A 161 -17.03 -7.37 -21.51
C VAL A 161 -18.05 -8.31 -22.17
N GLN A 162 -18.52 -9.34 -21.45
CA GLN A 162 -19.57 -10.23 -21.97
C GLN A 162 -20.89 -9.49 -22.23
N ASN A 163 -21.27 -8.58 -21.34
CA ASN A 163 -22.55 -7.87 -21.42
C ASN A 163 -22.54 -6.71 -22.43
N GLN A 164 -21.42 -6.01 -22.58
CA GLN A 164 -21.35 -4.77 -23.36
C GLN A 164 -20.40 -4.86 -24.56
N GLY A 165 -19.71 -5.98 -24.73
CA GLY A 165 -18.68 -6.18 -25.75
C GLY A 165 -17.38 -5.43 -25.42
N GLU A 166 -16.48 -5.37 -26.40
CA GLU A 166 -15.14 -4.79 -26.23
C GLU A 166 -15.14 -3.32 -25.79
N ILE A 167 -16.22 -2.57 -26.04
CA ILE A 167 -16.33 -1.16 -25.62
C ILE A 167 -16.25 -1.01 -24.10
N ALA A 168 -16.65 -2.03 -23.33
CA ALA A 168 -16.54 -2.06 -21.87
C ALA A 168 -15.11 -1.77 -21.40
N THR A 169 -14.09 -2.27 -22.11
CA THR A 169 -12.67 -2.11 -21.75
C THR A 169 -12.21 -0.66 -21.72
N LYS A 170 -12.92 0.23 -22.43
CA LYS A 170 -12.64 1.67 -22.50
C LYS A 170 -13.40 2.46 -21.43
N MET A 171 -14.38 1.85 -20.78
CA MET A 171 -15.23 2.54 -19.79
C MET A 171 -14.49 2.81 -18.48
N PRO A 172 -14.80 3.92 -17.78
CA PRO A 172 -14.08 4.34 -16.58
C PRO A 172 -14.06 3.29 -15.46
N ASN A 173 -15.17 2.58 -15.23
CA ASN A 173 -15.29 1.53 -14.22
C ASN A 173 -14.33 0.37 -14.50
N VAL A 174 -14.32 -0.18 -15.73
CA VAL A 174 -13.43 -1.29 -16.12
C VAL A 174 -11.97 -0.88 -16.07
N ARG A 175 -11.64 0.35 -16.49
CA ARG A 175 -10.28 0.91 -16.33
C ARG A 175 -9.89 1.02 -14.85
N GLY A 176 -10.83 1.38 -13.98
CA GLY A 176 -10.64 1.42 -12.53
C GLY A 176 -10.36 0.04 -11.93
N LEU A 177 -11.15 -0.97 -12.28
CA LEU A 177 -10.92 -2.37 -11.87
C LEU A 177 -9.55 -2.88 -12.32
N ARG A 178 -9.14 -2.58 -13.56
CA ARG A 178 -7.79 -2.90 -14.05
C ARG A 178 -6.69 -2.18 -13.27
N THR A 179 -6.96 -0.97 -12.79
CA THR A 179 -6.03 -0.22 -11.94
C THR A 179 -5.84 -0.92 -10.60
N ILE A 180 -6.91 -1.41 -9.97
CA ILE A 180 -6.82 -2.22 -8.74
C ILE A 180 -5.92 -3.45 -8.98
N LYS A 181 -6.19 -4.23 -10.04
CA LYS A 181 -5.36 -5.39 -10.40
C LYS A 181 -3.89 -5.02 -10.57
N LYS A 182 -3.61 -3.91 -11.26
CA LYS A 182 -2.24 -3.44 -11.49
C LYS A 182 -1.52 -3.06 -10.20
N GLU A 183 -2.17 -2.35 -9.28
CA GLU A 183 -1.54 -1.92 -8.03
C GLU A 183 -1.30 -3.11 -7.07
N ILE A 184 -2.19 -4.12 -7.06
CA ILE A 184 -1.95 -5.37 -6.32
C ILE A 184 -0.69 -6.06 -6.84
N LEU A 185 -0.57 -6.23 -8.17
CA LEU A 185 0.61 -6.85 -8.78
C LEU A 185 1.88 -6.06 -8.49
N LYS A 186 1.82 -4.73 -8.56
CA LYS A 186 2.94 -3.84 -8.25
C LYS A 186 3.43 -4.00 -6.81
N LEU A 187 2.53 -4.15 -5.84
CA LEU A 187 2.91 -4.38 -4.45
C LEU A 187 3.61 -5.72 -4.26
N ILE A 188 3.08 -6.77 -4.88
CA ILE A 188 3.67 -8.12 -4.83
C ILE A 188 5.05 -8.12 -5.49
N GLU A 189 5.17 -7.53 -6.67
CA GLU A 189 6.46 -7.31 -7.37
C GLU A 189 7.46 -6.56 -6.48
N THR A 190 7.05 -5.41 -5.93
CA THR A 190 7.89 -4.59 -5.04
C THR A 190 8.41 -5.39 -3.85
N TYR A 191 7.56 -6.22 -3.23
CA TYR A 191 7.99 -7.04 -2.10
C TYR A 191 8.94 -8.16 -2.53
N VAL A 192 8.63 -8.88 -3.62
CA VAL A 192 9.48 -9.99 -4.12
C VAL A 192 10.87 -9.48 -4.49
N GLU A 193 11.00 -8.28 -5.07
CA GLU A 193 12.29 -7.64 -5.35
C GLU A 193 13.11 -7.34 -4.09
N LYS A 194 12.46 -7.19 -2.94
CA LYS A 194 13.09 -6.87 -1.65
C LYS A 194 13.25 -8.08 -0.73
N ALA A 195 12.66 -9.23 -1.07
CA ALA A 195 12.64 -10.37 -0.18
C ALA A 195 14.02 -11.03 -0.06
N GLU A 196 14.42 -11.33 1.18
CA GLU A 196 15.63 -12.11 1.46
C GLU A 196 15.34 -13.60 1.64
N ASP A 197 14.18 -13.95 2.22
CA ASP A 197 13.74 -15.35 2.35
C ASP A 197 13.00 -15.83 1.09
N LEU A 198 13.78 -16.15 0.06
CA LEU A 198 13.25 -16.64 -1.22
C LEU A 198 12.53 -17.99 -1.09
N ASN A 199 12.88 -18.80 -0.08
CA ASN A 199 12.22 -20.08 0.16
C ASN A 199 10.80 -19.87 0.67
N ALA A 200 10.60 -18.96 1.63
CA ALA A 200 9.27 -18.59 2.10
C ALA A 200 8.42 -18.00 0.96
N VAL A 201 8.98 -17.09 0.14
CA VAL A 201 8.29 -16.55 -1.05
C VAL A 201 7.85 -17.67 -1.98
N ARG A 202 8.77 -18.59 -2.34
CA ARG A 202 8.48 -19.71 -3.23
C ARG A 202 7.40 -20.64 -2.67
N GLN A 203 7.40 -20.92 -1.38
CA GLN A 203 6.49 -21.88 -0.78
C GLN A 203 5.11 -21.29 -0.48
N GLN A 204 5.06 -20.03 -0.06
CA GLN A 204 3.86 -19.43 0.52
C GLN A 204 3.18 -18.41 -0.40
N MET A 205 3.93 -17.73 -1.27
CA MET A 205 3.39 -16.66 -2.12
C MET A 205 3.22 -17.11 -3.57
N VAL A 206 4.21 -17.80 -4.15
CA VAL A 206 4.20 -18.14 -5.58
C VAL A 206 3.01 -19.04 -5.96
N PRO A 207 2.70 -20.15 -5.27
CA PRO A 207 1.58 -21.02 -5.67
C PRO A 207 0.22 -20.30 -5.72
N PRO A 208 -0.24 -19.63 -4.66
CA PRO A 208 -1.54 -18.95 -4.71
C PRO A 208 -1.54 -17.76 -5.68
N LEU A 209 -0.41 -17.07 -5.85
CA LEU A 209 -0.29 -16.00 -6.84
C LEU A 209 -0.52 -16.51 -8.27
N LEU A 210 0.15 -17.61 -8.64
CA LEU A 210 0.01 -18.21 -9.96
C LEU A 210 -1.40 -18.77 -10.18
N GLU A 211 -2.00 -19.38 -9.16
CA GLU A 211 -3.38 -19.87 -9.23
C GLU A 211 -4.38 -18.73 -9.53
N SER A 212 -4.23 -17.59 -8.85
CA SER A 212 -5.07 -16.42 -9.06
C SER A 212 -4.85 -15.74 -10.43
N ILE A 213 -3.61 -15.64 -10.90
CA ILE A 213 -3.30 -14.88 -12.13
C ILE A 213 -3.38 -15.73 -13.39
N LEU A 214 -2.85 -16.96 -13.41
CA LEU A 214 -2.78 -17.75 -14.64
C LEU A 214 -4.15 -18.22 -15.10
N THR A 215 -5.01 -18.61 -14.14
CA THR A 215 -6.41 -18.96 -14.43
C THR A 215 -7.15 -17.79 -15.06
N ASP A 216 -6.89 -16.58 -14.56
CA ASP A 216 -7.46 -15.34 -15.07
C ASP A 216 -6.93 -14.99 -16.46
N TYR A 217 -5.61 -15.02 -16.66
CA TYR A 217 -4.98 -14.69 -17.93
C TYR A 217 -5.39 -15.64 -19.05
N ASN A 218 -5.58 -16.93 -18.76
CA ASN A 218 -6.02 -17.92 -19.75
C ASN A 218 -7.51 -17.77 -20.12
N ARG A 219 -8.33 -17.24 -19.21
CA ARG A 219 -9.79 -17.11 -19.40
C ARG A 219 -10.22 -15.73 -19.89
N ASN A 220 -9.39 -14.71 -19.70
CA ASN A 220 -9.67 -13.36 -20.18
C ASN A 220 -9.36 -13.25 -21.67
N VAL A 221 -10.44 -13.03 -22.42
CA VAL A 221 -10.44 -12.53 -23.81
C VAL A 221 -10.12 -11.03 -23.81
#